data_AF-F2ATF5-F1
#
_entry.id   AF-F2ATF5-F1
#
_cell.length_a   1.000
_cell.length_b   1.000
_cell.length_c   1.000
_cell.angle_alpha   90.00
_cell.angle_beta   90.00
_cell.angle_gamma   90.00
#
_symmetry.space_group_name_H-M   'P 1'
#
loop_
_entity.id
_entity.type
_entity.pdbx_description
1 polymer ?
#
loop_
_entity_poly.entity_id
_entity_poly.type
_entity_poly.pdbx_seq_one_letter_code
_entity_poly.pdbx_strand_id
1 'polypeptide(L)'
;MNWQRARQPGQKAERIAAILEAAATLFDEKELADISMRDVAATAGLGKASLYHYFNTKEEVFISLYREEFHDWLLDVESRLKRLRSPTPKRIAKSLTEAIRGRDRFCRLTVVLASVLERNLTTNFLREFKRSLLPSLERCVAAIQSVQPNMSAAAVQEFIIQHHAVIAGLWPLAHPSEEVSTLMREEEFRGHQVDFHRLFESTIRQLIQPQ
;
A
#
# COMPACT_ATOMS: atom_id res chain seq x y z
N MET A 1 -20.97 -21.44 -38.15
CA MET A 1 -20.72 -21.59 -36.71
C MET A 1 -20.19 -20.27 -36.17
N ASN A 2 -20.88 -19.74 -35.16
CA ASN A 2 -20.73 -18.38 -34.63
C ASN A 2 -19.39 -18.21 -33.88
N TRP A 3 -18.48 -17.41 -34.43
CA TRP A 3 -17.27 -16.95 -33.72
C TRP A 3 -17.60 -15.68 -32.92
N GLN A 4 -18.47 -15.82 -31.94
CA GLN A 4 -18.71 -14.80 -30.94
C GLN A 4 -18.44 -15.39 -29.56
N ARG A 5 -17.19 -15.28 -29.13
CA ARG A 5 -16.87 -15.20 -27.71
C ARG A 5 -16.14 -13.89 -27.49
N ALA A 6 -16.92 -12.82 -27.43
CA ALA A 6 -16.53 -11.68 -26.62
C ALA A 6 -16.21 -12.24 -25.22
N ARG A 7 -14.92 -12.35 -24.88
CA ARG A 7 -14.50 -12.62 -23.49
C ARG A 7 -15.10 -11.50 -22.66
N GLN A 8 -16.17 -11.80 -21.94
CA GLN A 8 -16.93 -10.79 -21.21
C GLN A 8 -16.00 -10.09 -20.21
N PRO A 9 -16.10 -8.75 -20.05
CA PRO A 9 -15.27 -7.99 -19.10
C PRO A 9 -15.22 -8.60 -17.69
N GLY A 10 -16.31 -9.23 -17.23
CA GLY A 10 -16.37 -9.93 -15.94
C GLY A 10 -15.33 -11.05 -15.79
N GLN A 11 -15.15 -11.90 -16.81
CA GLN A 11 -14.17 -12.99 -16.76
C GLN A 11 -12.72 -12.47 -16.70
N LYS A 12 -12.45 -11.30 -17.31
CA LYS A 12 -11.12 -10.68 -17.23
C LYS A 12 -10.86 -10.15 -15.82
N ALA A 13 -11.84 -9.45 -15.22
CA ALA A 13 -11.74 -8.91 -13.87
C ALA A 13 -11.58 -10.01 -12.82
N GLU A 14 -12.40 -11.07 -12.88
CA GLU A 14 -12.30 -12.24 -12.01
C GLU A 14 -10.92 -12.91 -12.10
N ARG A 15 -10.36 -12.99 -13.32
CA ARG A 15 -9.03 -13.57 -13.50
C ARG A 15 -7.93 -12.71 -12.91
N ILE A 16 -8.01 -11.38 -13.08
CA ILE A 16 -7.07 -10.45 -12.46
C ILE A 16 -7.15 -10.56 -10.93
N ALA A 17 -8.36 -10.59 -10.36
CA ALA A 17 -8.56 -10.75 -8.92
C ALA A 17 -7.89 -12.04 -8.40
N ALA A 18 -8.08 -13.18 -9.10
CA ALA A 18 -7.43 -14.44 -8.72
C ALA A 18 -5.89 -14.37 -8.80
N ILE A 19 -5.34 -13.66 -9.79
CA ILE A 19 -3.89 -13.44 -9.90
C ILE A 19 -3.37 -12.57 -8.74
N LEU A 20 -4.09 -11.50 -8.40
CA LEU A 20 -3.70 -10.62 -7.31
C LEU A 20 -3.81 -11.31 -5.95
N GLU A 21 -4.82 -12.15 -5.73
CA GLU A 21 -4.95 -12.98 -4.52
C GLU A 21 -3.78 -13.96 -4.36
N ALA A 22 -3.39 -14.61 -5.47
CA ALA A 22 -2.22 -15.48 -5.48
C ALA A 22 -0.92 -14.71 -5.17
N ALA A 23 -0.78 -13.51 -5.71
CA ALA A 23 0.36 -12.63 -5.42
C ALA A 23 0.35 -12.17 -3.95
N ALA A 24 -0.81 -11.83 -3.40
CA ALA A 24 -1.01 -11.48 -1.99
C ALA A 24 -0.57 -12.63 -1.08
N THR A 25 -1.05 -13.84 -1.34
CA THR A 25 -0.67 -15.05 -0.58
C THR A 25 0.85 -15.26 -0.58
N LEU A 26 1.48 -15.17 -1.76
CA LEU A 26 2.93 -15.31 -1.88
C LEU A 26 3.69 -14.19 -1.16
N PHE A 27 3.17 -12.97 -1.20
CA PHE A 27 3.81 -11.82 -0.58
C PHE A 27 3.75 -11.90 0.94
N ASP A 28 2.66 -12.40 1.51
CA ASP A 28 2.53 -12.53 2.97
C ASP A 28 3.59 -13.48 3.55
N GLU A 29 4.10 -14.42 2.76
CA GLU A 29 5.04 -15.45 3.21
C GLU A 29 6.50 -15.19 2.80
N LYS A 30 6.74 -14.36 1.76
CA LYS A 30 8.06 -14.25 1.11
C LYS A 30 8.45 -12.81 0.85
N GLU A 31 9.76 -12.60 0.70
CA GLU A 31 10.27 -11.33 0.18
C GLU A 31 10.02 -11.23 -1.32
N LEU A 32 9.84 -9.99 -1.82
CA LEU A 32 9.53 -9.76 -3.24
C LEU A 32 10.58 -10.38 -4.17
N ALA A 33 11.86 -10.38 -3.75
CA ALA A 33 12.98 -10.92 -4.51
C ALA A 33 12.83 -12.43 -4.77
N ASP A 34 12.23 -13.17 -3.82
CA ASP A 34 12.10 -14.63 -3.85
C ASP A 34 10.85 -15.11 -4.57
N ILE A 35 9.98 -14.18 -4.99
CA ILE A 35 8.77 -14.49 -5.76
C ILE A 35 9.08 -14.38 -7.25
N SER A 36 8.65 -15.36 -8.03
CA SER A 36 8.73 -15.35 -9.50
C SER A 36 7.35 -15.33 -10.17
N MET A 37 7.31 -14.96 -11.45
CA MET A 37 6.10 -15.09 -12.27
C MET A 37 5.60 -16.54 -12.37
N ARG A 38 6.49 -17.53 -12.24
CA ARG A 38 6.11 -18.94 -12.23
C ARG A 38 5.35 -19.28 -10.95
N ASP A 39 5.79 -18.75 -9.81
CA ASP A 39 5.12 -18.99 -8.53
C ASP A 39 3.73 -18.38 -8.54
N VAL A 40 3.60 -17.13 -9.00
CA VAL A 40 2.30 -16.45 -9.14
C VAL A 40 1.35 -17.24 -10.05
N ALA A 41 1.84 -17.72 -11.20
CA ALA A 41 1.02 -18.52 -12.11
C ALA A 41 0.57 -19.83 -11.45
N ALA A 42 1.49 -20.55 -10.78
CA ALA A 42 1.19 -21.80 -10.10
C ALA A 42 0.16 -21.60 -8.98
N THR A 43 0.36 -20.62 -8.11
CA THR A 43 -0.56 -20.29 -7.01
C THR A 43 -1.94 -19.85 -7.53
N ALA A 44 -2.00 -19.14 -8.66
CA ALA A 44 -3.26 -18.75 -9.30
C ALA A 44 -3.95 -19.88 -10.10
N GLY A 45 -3.35 -21.08 -10.17
CA GLY A 45 -3.87 -22.18 -10.99
C GLY A 45 -3.81 -21.91 -12.50
N LEU A 46 -2.84 -21.10 -12.94
CA LEU A 46 -2.67 -20.67 -14.33
C LEU A 46 -1.42 -21.28 -14.96
N GLY A 47 -1.49 -21.55 -16.26
CA GLY A 47 -0.30 -21.78 -17.07
C GLY A 47 0.49 -20.47 -17.26
N LYS A 48 1.82 -20.57 -17.38
CA LYS A 48 2.73 -19.43 -17.56
C LYS A 48 2.24 -18.47 -18.67
N ALA A 49 1.98 -18.98 -19.88
CA ALA A 49 1.50 -18.19 -21.00
C ALA A 49 0.17 -17.46 -20.70
N SER A 50 -0.69 -18.07 -19.87
CA SER A 50 -1.96 -17.46 -19.46
C SER A 50 -1.73 -16.23 -18.57
N LEU A 51 -0.81 -16.29 -17.61
CA LEU A 51 -0.45 -15.15 -16.77
C LEU A 51 0.14 -14.00 -17.61
N TYR A 52 1.02 -14.30 -18.57
CA TYR A 52 1.62 -13.30 -19.47
C TYR A 52 0.60 -12.58 -20.37
N HIS A 53 -0.63 -13.08 -20.52
CA HIS A 53 -1.71 -12.32 -21.18
C HIS A 53 -2.27 -11.19 -20.32
N TYR A 54 -2.04 -11.20 -19.00
CA TYR A 54 -2.54 -10.20 -18.06
C TYR A 54 -1.43 -9.28 -17.56
N PHE A 55 -0.26 -9.84 -17.27
CA PHE A 55 0.89 -9.11 -16.72
C PHE A 55 2.19 -9.60 -17.36
N ASN A 56 2.99 -8.66 -17.87
CA ASN A 56 4.25 -8.97 -18.53
C ASN A 56 5.38 -9.22 -17.52
N THR A 57 5.31 -8.60 -16.35
CA THR A 57 6.34 -8.71 -15.32
C THR A 57 5.74 -8.93 -13.94
N LYS A 58 6.59 -9.37 -13.01
CA LYS A 58 6.24 -9.48 -11.59
C LYS A 58 5.83 -8.11 -11.05
N GLU A 59 6.56 -7.06 -11.40
CA GLU A 59 6.34 -5.72 -10.90
C GLU A 59 4.98 -5.16 -11.33
N GLU A 60 4.49 -5.50 -12.53
CA GLU A 60 3.13 -5.13 -12.96
C GLU A 60 2.04 -5.79 -12.08
N VAL A 61 2.27 -7.02 -11.62
CA VAL A 61 1.37 -7.73 -10.68
C VAL A 61 1.37 -7.02 -9.33
N PHE A 62 2.55 -6.80 -8.74
CA PHE A 62 2.68 -6.28 -7.38
C PHE A 62 2.32 -4.81 -7.25
N ILE A 63 2.56 -3.99 -8.28
CA ILE A 63 2.08 -2.59 -8.28
C ILE A 63 0.56 -2.51 -8.46
N SER A 64 -0.04 -3.49 -9.15
CA SER A 64 -1.49 -3.62 -9.24
C SER A 64 -2.08 -4.10 -7.92
N LEU A 65 -1.43 -5.02 -7.21
CA LEU A 65 -1.80 -5.41 -5.85
C LEU A 65 -1.73 -4.22 -4.88
N TYR A 66 -0.67 -3.42 -4.94
CA TYR A 66 -0.56 -2.18 -4.16
C TYR A 66 -1.75 -1.24 -4.38
N ARG A 67 -2.25 -1.13 -5.61
CA ARG A 67 -3.42 -0.30 -5.92
C ARG A 67 -4.68 -0.78 -5.17
N GLU A 68 -4.93 -2.10 -5.14
CA GLU A 68 -6.08 -2.66 -4.42
C GLU A 68 -5.93 -2.46 -2.91
N GLU A 69 -4.75 -2.76 -2.36
CA GLU A 69 -4.44 -2.54 -0.94
C GLU A 69 -4.58 -1.06 -0.52
N PHE A 70 -4.14 -0.14 -1.39
CA PHE A 70 -4.33 1.30 -1.20
C PHE A 70 -5.81 1.70 -1.20
N HIS A 71 -6.60 1.12 -2.11
CA HIS A 71 -8.04 1.37 -2.18
C HIS A 71 -8.75 0.92 -0.90
N ASP A 72 -8.45 -0.28 -0.42
CA ASP A 72 -9.03 -0.83 0.80
C ASP A 72 -8.61 -0.05 2.05
N TRP A 73 -7.35 0.40 2.09
CA TRP A 73 -6.85 1.29 3.14
C TRP A 73 -7.61 2.62 3.15
N LEU A 74 -7.80 3.23 1.97
CA LEU A 74 -8.53 4.49 1.84
C LEU A 74 -9.99 4.35 2.29
N LEU A 75 -10.68 3.26 1.94
CA LEU A 75 -12.05 3.02 2.41
C LEU A 75 -12.14 2.96 3.94
N ASP A 76 -11.17 2.34 4.60
CA ASP A 76 -11.11 2.30 6.06
C ASP A 76 -10.79 3.67 6.66
N VAL A 77 -9.86 4.42 6.06
CA VAL A 77 -9.57 5.81 6.44
C VAL A 77 -10.84 6.67 6.37
N GLU A 78 -11.55 6.67 5.25
CA GLU A 78 -12.79 7.43 5.07
C GLU A 78 -13.84 7.05 6.13
N SER A 79 -14.04 5.75 6.35
CA SER A 79 -14.97 5.24 7.36
C SER A 79 -14.62 5.73 8.76
N ARG A 80 -13.35 5.67 9.15
CA ARG A 80 -12.87 6.10 10.47
C ARG A 80 -12.98 7.61 10.65
N LEU A 81 -12.54 8.39 9.66
CA LEU A 81 -12.57 9.85 9.73
C LEU A 81 -14.00 10.38 9.77
N LYS A 82 -14.93 9.80 8.99
CA LYS A 82 -16.35 10.15 9.03
C LYS A 82 -17.00 9.94 10.40
N ARG A 83 -16.49 8.99 11.20
CA ARG A 83 -17.00 8.67 12.55
C ARG A 83 -16.36 9.53 13.65
N LEU A 84 -15.34 10.33 13.35
CA LEU A 84 -14.69 11.18 14.33
C LEU A 84 -15.59 12.37 14.72
N ARG A 85 -16.00 12.40 15.99
CA ARG A 85 -16.62 13.58 16.61
C ARG A 85 -15.53 14.49 17.15
N SER A 86 -15.58 15.80 16.91
CA SER A 86 -14.59 16.78 17.41
C SER A 86 -13.15 16.37 17.04
N PRO A 87 -12.80 16.40 15.74
CA PRO A 87 -11.49 15.99 15.26
C PRO A 87 -10.41 16.92 15.83
N THR A 88 -9.42 16.32 16.49
CA THR A 88 -8.19 17.00 16.93
C THR A 88 -7.01 16.32 16.25
N PRO A 89 -5.85 16.99 16.06
CA PRO A 89 -4.67 16.38 15.45
C PRO A 89 -4.30 15.02 16.06
N LYS A 90 -4.40 14.90 17.39
CA LYS A 90 -4.18 13.63 18.10
C LYS A 90 -5.19 12.54 17.70
N ARG A 91 -6.48 12.86 17.60
CA ARG A 91 -7.52 11.87 17.26
C ARG A 91 -7.49 11.47 15.79
N ILE A 92 -7.14 12.40 14.90
CA ILE A 92 -6.96 12.10 13.48
C ILE A 92 -5.73 11.20 13.31
N ALA A 93 -4.58 11.56 13.89
CA ALA A 93 -3.36 10.76 13.82
C ALA A 93 -3.56 9.33 14.36
N LYS A 94 -4.23 9.19 15.51
CA LYS A 94 -4.62 7.89 16.03
C LYS A 94 -5.49 7.12 15.04
N SER A 95 -6.50 7.76 14.43
CA SER A 95 -7.38 7.09 13.47
C SER A 95 -6.65 6.63 12.21
N LEU A 96 -5.71 7.41 11.70
CA LEU A 96 -4.86 7.04 10.56
C LEU A 96 -3.88 5.92 10.92
N THR A 97 -3.33 5.93 12.13
CA THR A 97 -2.47 4.85 12.65
C THR A 97 -3.25 3.54 12.76
N GLU A 98 -4.48 3.59 13.28
CA GLU A 98 -5.35 2.43 13.37
C GLU A 98 -5.84 1.92 12.01
N ALA A 99 -5.88 2.76 10.97
CA ALA A 99 -6.20 2.34 9.60
C ALA A 99 -5.09 1.50 8.96
N ILE A 100 -3.86 1.61 9.46
CA ILE A 100 -2.69 0.85 9.00
C ILE A 100 -2.45 -0.40 9.86
N ARG A 101 -3.01 -0.45 11.08
CA ARG A 101 -2.86 -1.61 11.97
C ARG A 101 -3.40 -2.88 11.31
N GLY A 102 -2.55 -3.91 11.23
CA GLY A 102 -2.87 -5.20 10.58
C GLY A 102 -2.84 -5.15 9.05
N ARG A 103 -2.29 -4.09 8.44
CA ARG A 103 -2.10 -3.96 6.98
C ARG A 103 -0.64 -4.08 6.58
N ASP A 104 0.03 -5.08 7.13
CA ASP A 104 1.47 -5.32 6.94
C ASP A 104 1.84 -5.41 5.46
N ARG A 105 1.01 -6.08 4.65
CA ARG A 105 1.18 -6.15 3.19
C ARG A 105 1.18 -4.77 2.53
N PHE A 106 0.23 -3.90 2.86
CA PHE A 106 0.18 -2.54 2.32
C PHE A 106 1.46 -1.76 2.70
N CYS A 107 1.91 -1.87 3.95
CA CYS A 107 3.16 -1.25 4.38
C CYS A 107 4.39 -1.81 3.65
N ARG A 108 4.51 -3.14 3.52
CA ARG A 108 5.60 -3.78 2.79
C ARG A 108 5.61 -3.40 1.31
N LEU A 109 4.44 -3.33 0.67
CA LEU A 109 4.30 -2.84 -0.70
C LEU A 109 4.72 -1.37 -0.84
N THR A 110 4.40 -0.54 0.16
CA THR A 110 4.79 0.88 0.20
C THR A 110 6.32 1.05 0.23
N VAL A 111 7.04 0.19 0.95
CA VAL A 111 8.51 0.17 1.01
C VAL A 111 9.14 -0.13 -0.35
N VAL A 112 8.61 -1.11 -1.07
CA VAL A 112 9.16 -1.55 -2.37
C VAL A 112 8.63 -0.76 -3.56
N LEU A 113 7.60 0.07 -3.38
CA LEU A 113 6.93 0.80 -4.47
C LEU A 113 7.91 1.64 -5.29
N ALA A 114 8.51 2.66 -4.67
CA ALA A 114 9.42 3.57 -5.37
C ALA A 114 10.83 2.98 -5.58
N SER A 115 11.25 2.08 -4.69
CA SER A 115 12.60 1.53 -4.65
C SER A 115 12.81 0.32 -5.56
N VAL A 116 11.75 -0.40 -5.93
CA VAL A 116 11.81 -1.61 -6.77
C VAL A 116 10.76 -1.57 -7.87
N LEU A 117 9.47 -1.45 -7.53
CA LEU A 117 8.38 -1.64 -8.49
C LEU A 117 8.42 -0.58 -9.59
N GLU A 118 8.49 0.71 -9.22
CA GLU A 118 8.45 1.80 -10.19
C GLU A 118 9.68 1.87 -11.11
N ARG A 119 10.80 1.27 -10.71
CA ARG A 119 12.07 1.30 -11.46
C ARG A 119 12.13 0.26 -12.58
N ASN A 120 11.32 -0.79 -12.49
CA ASN A 120 11.37 -1.95 -13.38
C ASN A 120 10.14 -2.03 -14.30
N LEU A 121 9.46 -0.91 -14.50
CA LEU A 121 8.25 -0.80 -15.31
C LEU A 121 8.45 0.14 -16.48
N THR A 122 7.68 -0.08 -17.54
CA THR A 122 7.67 0.83 -18.69
C THR A 122 7.01 2.16 -18.32
N THR A 123 7.45 3.25 -18.94
CA THR A 123 6.85 4.58 -18.74
C THR A 123 5.35 4.61 -19.03
N ASN A 124 4.88 3.82 -20.01
CA ASN A 124 3.46 3.74 -20.35
C ASN A 124 2.66 3.09 -19.21
N PHE A 125 3.14 1.97 -18.68
CA PHE A 125 2.49 1.32 -17.54
C PHE A 125 2.49 2.24 -16.30
N LEU A 126 3.62 2.88 -15.98
CA LEU A 126 3.71 3.83 -14.88
C LEU A 126 2.73 4.99 -15.03
N ARG A 127 2.57 5.53 -16.25
CA ARG A 127 1.61 6.60 -16.52
C ARG A 127 0.18 6.15 -16.27
N GLU A 128 -0.19 4.96 -16.73
CA GLU A 128 -1.52 4.39 -16.50
C GLU A 128 -1.76 4.14 -15.01
N PHE A 129 -0.78 3.57 -14.32
CA PHE A 129 -0.83 3.35 -12.88
C PHE A 129 -1.00 4.67 -12.11
N LYS A 130 -0.16 5.68 -12.34
CA LYS A 130 -0.26 6.99 -11.66
C LYS A 130 -1.60 7.68 -11.96
N ARG A 131 -2.10 7.60 -13.20
CA ARG A 131 -3.45 8.10 -13.55
C ARG A 131 -4.54 7.39 -12.78
N SER A 132 -4.43 6.06 -12.61
CA SER A 132 -5.41 5.28 -11.84
C SER A 132 -5.46 5.64 -10.36
N LEU A 133 -4.38 6.21 -9.80
CA LEU A 133 -4.33 6.65 -8.40
C LEU A 133 -4.97 8.03 -8.17
N LEU A 134 -5.08 8.88 -9.19
CA LEU A 134 -5.55 10.26 -9.04
C LEU A 134 -6.92 10.37 -8.34
N PRO A 135 -7.95 9.59 -8.70
CA PRO A 135 -9.25 9.68 -8.02
C PRO A 135 -9.18 9.29 -6.53
N SER A 136 -8.32 8.32 -6.19
CA SER A 136 -8.10 7.90 -4.81
C SER A 136 -7.33 8.97 -4.02
N LEU A 137 -6.37 9.66 -4.64
CA LEU A 137 -5.67 10.79 -4.03
C LEU A 137 -6.62 11.98 -3.78
N GLU A 138 -7.53 12.28 -4.72
CA GLU A 138 -8.57 13.29 -4.53
C GLU A 138 -9.49 12.96 -3.35
N ARG A 139 -9.87 11.68 -3.22
CA ARG A 139 -10.62 11.17 -2.06
C ARG A 139 -9.85 11.28 -0.75
N CYS A 140 -8.55 10.97 -0.73
CA CYS A 140 -7.70 11.22 0.45
C CYS A 140 -7.74 12.70 0.85
N VAL A 141 -7.61 13.61 -0.13
CA VAL A 141 -7.67 15.06 0.12
C VAL A 141 -9.00 15.45 0.74
N ALA A 142 -10.11 15.03 0.13
CA ALA A 142 -11.45 15.33 0.64
C ALA A 142 -11.68 14.77 2.06
N ALA A 143 -11.23 13.53 2.32
CA ALA A 143 -11.37 12.88 3.62
C ALA A 143 -10.63 13.63 4.72
N ILE A 144 -9.37 14.03 4.48
CA ILE A 144 -8.57 14.79 5.44
C ILE A 144 -9.13 16.20 5.63
N GLN A 145 -9.51 16.91 4.57
CA GLN A 145 -10.11 18.25 4.69
C GLN A 145 -11.42 18.25 5.47
N SER A 146 -12.20 17.15 5.41
CA SER A 146 -13.45 17.04 6.18
C SER A 146 -13.23 17.06 7.70
N VAL A 147 -12.05 16.65 8.18
CA VAL A 147 -11.68 16.63 9.61
C VAL A 147 -10.66 17.70 9.99
N GLN A 148 -10.00 18.32 9.00
CA GLN A 148 -9.03 19.39 9.18
C GLN A 148 -9.24 20.48 8.10
N PRO A 149 -10.32 21.29 8.21
CA PRO A 149 -10.72 22.23 7.17
C PRO A 149 -9.74 23.40 6.98
N ASN A 150 -8.84 23.63 7.95
CA ASN A 150 -7.85 24.70 7.88
C ASN A 150 -6.65 24.36 6.97
N MET A 151 -6.50 23.10 6.53
CA MET A 151 -5.46 22.73 5.57
C MET A 151 -5.93 22.96 4.13
N SER A 152 -5.12 23.69 3.36
CA SER A 152 -5.32 23.84 1.91
C SER A 152 -5.17 22.48 1.21
N ALA A 153 -5.75 22.35 0.01
CA ALA A 153 -5.61 21.11 -0.78
C ALA A 153 -4.14 20.75 -1.05
N ALA A 154 -3.28 21.75 -1.30
CA ALA A 154 -1.85 21.56 -1.49
C ALA A 154 -1.15 21.05 -0.22
N ALA A 155 -1.49 21.60 0.96
CA ALA A 155 -0.95 21.14 2.23
C ALA A 155 -1.38 19.70 2.54
N VAL A 156 -2.61 19.32 2.18
CA VAL A 156 -3.07 17.93 2.34
C VAL A 156 -2.36 16.99 1.36
N GLN A 157 -2.09 17.41 0.12
CA GLN A 157 -1.29 16.63 -0.82
C GLN A 157 0.13 16.39 -0.30
N GLU A 158 0.77 17.43 0.24
CA GLU A 158 2.08 17.30 0.87
C GLU A 158 2.04 16.35 2.07
N PHE A 159 1.02 16.48 2.93
CA PHE A 159 0.80 15.57 4.04
C PHE A 159 0.64 14.11 3.59
N ILE A 160 -0.07 13.83 2.49
CA ILE A 160 -0.23 12.48 1.93
C ILE A 160 1.13 11.92 1.47
N ILE A 161 1.97 12.74 0.83
CA ILE A 161 3.32 12.36 0.41
C ILE A 161 4.20 12.06 1.63
N GLN A 162 4.16 12.93 2.64
CA GLN A 162 4.91 12.74 3.88
C GLN A 162 4.43 11.50 4.64
N HIS A 163 3.12 11.26 4.73
CA HIS A 163 2.53 10.05 5.31
C HIS A 163 3.05 8.79 4.62
N HIS A 164 3.03 8.76 3.28
CA HIS A 164 3.59 7.65 2.50
C HIS A 164 5.10 7.46 2.78
N ALA A 165 5.88 8.55 2.79
CA ALA A 165 7.31 8.52 3.09
C ALA A 165 7.60 8.00 4.50
N VAL A 166 6.78 8.36 5.50
CA VAL A 166 6.91 7.84 6.86
C VAL A 166 6.68 6.34 6.88
N ILE A 167 5.67 5.79 6.20
CA ILE A 167 5.49 4.32 6.10
C ILE A 167 6.72 3.69 5.46
N ALA A 168 7.15 4.20 4.30
CA ALA A 168 8.25 3.63 3.52
C ALA A 168 9.59 3.62 4.29
N GLY A 169 9.85 4.64 5.11
CA GLY A 169 11.07 4.73 5.92
C GLY A 169 10.97 4.04 7.27
N LEU A 170 9.82 4.14 7.96
CA LEU A 170 9.66 3.66 9.33
C LEU A 170 9.38 2.15 9.39
N TRP A 171 8.67 1.60 8.41
CA TRP A 171 8.33 0.17 8.39
C TRP A 171 9.56 -0.75 8.47
N PRO A 172 10.61 -0.59 7.64
CA PRO A 172 11.80 -1.45 7.71
C PRO A 172 12.63 -1.23 8.99
N LEU A 173 12.56 -0.06 9.60
CA LEU A 173 13.23 0.21 10.88
C LEU A 173 12.55 -0.53 12.05
N ALA A 174 11.22 -0.67 11.99
CA ALA A 174 10.44 -1.39 13.00
C ALA A 174 10.35 -2.91 12.74
N HIS A 175 10.63 -3.35 11.52
CA HIS A 175 10.62 -4.76 11.11
C HIS A 175 11.93 -5.13 10.42
N PRO A 176 13.06 -5.12 11.15
CA PRO A 176 14.35 -5.45 10.58
C PRO A 176 14.49 -6.97 10.40
N SER A 177 15.60 -7.43 9.82
CA SER A 177 15.88 -8.86 9.64
C SER A 177 15.87 -9.64 10.97
N GLU A 178 15.80 -10.96 10.92
CA GLU A 178 15.81 -11.80 12.12
C GLU A 178 17.10 -11.63 12.94
N GLU A 179 18.25 -11.48 12.25
CA GLU A 179 19.55 -11.24 12.87
C GLU A 179 19.55 -9.91 13.62
N VAL A 180 19.10 -8.83 12.98
CA VAL A 180 19.02 -7.50 13.62
C VAL A 180 18.00 -7.51 14.74
N SER A 181 16.83 -8.13 14.55
CA SER A 181 15.81 -8.28 15.59
C SER A 181 16.33 -9.02 16.82
N THR A 182 17.21 -10.00 16.62
CA THR A 182 17.84 -10.74 17.73
C THR A 182 18.81 -9.87 18.50
N LEU A 183 19.69 -9.13 17.82
CA LEU A 183 20.60 -8.17 18.45
C LEU A 183 19.83 -7.10 19.24
N MET A 184 18.77 -6.54 18.65
CA MET A 184 17.98 -5.46 19.27
C MET A 184 17.27 -5.88 20.58
N ARG A 185 17.19 -7.19 20.89
CA ARG A 185 16.63 -7.70 22.16
C ARG A 185 17.62 -7.70 23.33
N GLU A 186 18.91 -7.55 23.05
CA GLU A 186 19.96 -7.46 24.07
C GLU A 186 19.80 -6.20 24.93
N GLU A 187 20.28 -6.23 26.19
CA GLU A 187 20.12 -5.12 27.15
C GLU A 187 20.71 -3.81 26.63
N GLU A 188 21.85 -3.88 25.93
CA GLU A 188 22.53 -2.72 25.33
C GLU A 188 21.65 -1.97 24.31
N PHE A 189 20.84 -2.71 23.54
CA PHE A 189 20.07 -2.16 22.42
C PHE A 189 18.58 -1.99 22.72
N ARG A 190 18.09 -2.46 23.88
CA ARG A 190 16.65 -2.43 24.22
C ARG A 190 16.02 -1.04 24.09
N GLY A 191 16.77 0.02 24.42
CA GLY A 191 16.31 1.42 24.30
C GLY A 191 16.16 1.94 22.86
N HIS A 192 16.69 1.22 21.87
CA HIS A 192 16.71 1.62 20.46
C HIS A 192 15.67 0.89 19.60
N GLN A 193 14.83 0.04 20.20
CA GLN A 193 13.75 -0.65 19.48
C GLN A 193 12.70 0.35 18.99
N VAL A 194 12.29 0.20 17.73
CA VAL A 194 11.34 1.10 17.07
C VAL A 194 9.93 0.50 17.15
N ASP A 195 9.04 1.14 17.90
CA ASP A 195 7.61 0.87 17.85
C ASP A 195 7.00 1.63 16.66
N PHE A 196 6.66 0.89 15.60
CA PHE A 196 6.08 1.44 14.39
C PHE A 196 4.86 2.32 14.70
N HIS A 197 3.85 1.77 15.39
CA HIS A 197 2.58 2.46 15.59
C HIS A 197 2.73 3.69 16.47
N ARG A 198 3.53 3.61 17.54
CA ARG A 198 3.78 4.74 18.42
C ARG A 198 4.50 5.88 17.69
N LEU A 199 5.58 5.57 16.97
CA LEU A 199 6.35 6.61 16.28
C LEU A 199 5.55 7.19 15.10
N PHE A 200 4.86 6.33 14.34
CA PHE A 200 3.96 6.72 13.26
C PHE A 200 2.87 7.69 13.75
N GLU A 201 2.13 7.34 14.81
CA GLU A 201 1.08 8.22 15.37
C GLU A 201 1.67 9.58 15.78
N SER A 202 2.84 9.58 16.43
CA SER A 202 3.48 10.79 16.90
C SER A 202 3.90 11.71 15.74
N THR A 203 4.44 11.13 14.66
CA THR A 203 4.86 11.84 13.46
C THR A 203 3.65 12.39 12.70
N ILE A 204 2.63 11.56 12.44
CA ILE A 204 1.41 12.00 11.76
C ILE A 204 0.71 13.12 12.55
N ARG A 205 0.72 13.05 13.89
CA ARG A 205 0.18 14.12 14.73
C ARG A 205 0.91 15.45 14.57
N GLN A 206 2.22 15.44 14.30
CA GLN A 206 2.98 16.65 14.04
C GLN A 206 2.67 17.19 12.64
N LEU A 207 2.61 16.32 11.64
CA LEU A 207 2.38 16.71 10.24
C LEU A 207 0.97 17.25 9.96
N ILE A 208 -0.04 16.84 10.73
CA ILE A 208 -1.43 17.29 10.54
C ILE A 208 -1.80 18.56 11.31
N GLN A 209 -0.84 19.17 12.02
CA GLN A 209 -1.09 20.44 12.70
C GLN A 209 -1.26 21.55 11.66
N PRO A 210 -2.22 22.48 11.85
CA PRO A 210 -2.27 23.69 11.03
C PRO A 210 -0.94 24.44 11.23
N GLN A 211 -0.30 24.83 10.13
CA GLN A 211 0.81 25.80 10.16
C GLN A 211 0.27 27.21 10.40
#